data_AF-A0A831NG70-F1
#
_entry.id   AF-A0A831NG70-F1
#
_cell.length_a   1.000
_cell.length_b   1.000
_cell.length_c   1.000
_cell.angle_alpha   90.00
_cell.angle_beta   90.00
_cell.angle_gamma   90.00
#
_symmetry.space_group_name_H-M   'P 1'
#
loop_
_entity.id
_entity.type
_entity.pdbx_description
1 polymer ?
#
loop_
_entity_poly.entity_id
_entity_poly.type
_entity_poly.pdbx_seq_one_letter_code
_entity_poly.pdbx_strand_id
1 'polypeptide(L)'
;MAEENVHRFFHSYFADIALPFGFYFLLILNEDSFSFLRPWHNKALAVFLLVSTSEILQYFGIYALASVFDSTDFLMYASGVLLAVLVDTRLISKYYPSLHTTNKF
;
A
#
# COMPACT_ATOMS: atom_id res chain seq x y z
N MET A 1 -11.29 3.69 -30.95
CA MET A 1 -11.35 2.32 -30.37
C MET A 1 -10.09 1.92 -29.60
N ALA A 2 -8.90 2.52 -29.83
CA ALA A 2 -7.71 2.28 -29.01
C ALA A 2 -7.69 3.12 -27.70
N GLU A 3 -8.27 4.32 -27.69
CA GLU A 3 -8.22 5.21 -26.52
C GLU A 3 -9.14 4.81 -25.35
N GLU A 4 -10.31 4.21 -25.61
CA GLU A 4 -11.23 3.79 -24.52
C GLU A 4 -10.65 2.69 -23.62
N ASN A 5 -9.80 1.81 -24.16
CA ASN A 5 -9.15 0.74 -23.40
C ASN A 5 -8.03 1.27 -22.50
N VAL A 6 -7.27 2.26 -22.96
CA VAL A 6 -6.21 2.89 -22.17
C VAL A 6 -6.80 3.61 -20.97
N HIS A 7 -7.95 4.26 -21.15
CA HIS A 7 -8.63 4.99 -20.08
C HIS A 7 -9.15 4.08 -18.97
N ARG A 8 -9.67 2.89 -19.29
CA ARG A 8 -10.10 1.89 -18.28
C ARG A 8 -8.92 1.22 -17.57
N PHE A 9 -7.86 0.87 -18.31
CA PHE A 9 -6.63 0.36 -17.72
C PHE A 9 -6.07 1.39 -16.72
N PHE A 10 -5.81 2.63 -17.15
CA PHE A 10 -5.23 3.64 -16.26
C PHE A 10 -6.11 3.98 -15.05
N HIS A 11 -7.43 3.98 -15.20
CA HIS A 11 -8.32 4.35 -14.10
C HIS A 11 -8.49 3.24 -13.04
N SER A 12 -8.48 1.96 -13.44
CA SER A 12 -8.51 0.85 -12.48
C SER A 12 -7.16 0.68 -11.77
N TYR A 13 -6.06 0.57 -12.52
CA TYR A 13 -4.74 0.30 -11.91
C TYR A 13 -4.23 1.42 -11.01
N PHE A 14 -4.68 2.66 -11.23
CA PHE A 14 -4.35 3.75 -10.32
C PHE A 14 -4.92 3.52 -8.92
N ALA A 15 -6.15 3.02 -8.82
CA ALA A 15 -6.76 2.72 -7.52
C ALA A 15 -6.01 1.59 -6.80
N ASP A 16 -5.60 0.56 -7.55
CA ASP A 16 -4.86 -0.59 -7.01
C ASP A 16 -3.48 -0.19 -6.48
N ILE A 17 -2.86 0.86 -7.02
CA ILE A 17 -1.61 1.41 -6.47
C ILE A 17 -1.90 2.43 -5.35
N ALA A 18 -2.90 3.28 -5.52
CA ALA A 18 -3.23 4.38 -4.61
C ALA A 18 -3.78 3.88 -3.27
N LEU A 19 -4.52 2.77 -3.25
CA LEU A 19 -5.05 2.18 -2.02
C LEU A 19 -3.94 1.76 -1.05
N PRO A 20 -3.02 0.84 -1.39
CA PRO A 20 -1.92 0.47 -0.49
C PRO A 20 -1.01 1.65 -0.17
N PHE A 21 -0.80 2.56 -1.13
CA PHE A 21 -0.05 3.77 -0.89
C PHE A 21 -0.70 4.62 0.22
N GLY A 22 -1.99 4.92 0.11
CA GLY A 22 -2.75 5.68 1.09
C GLY A 22 -2.82 4.97 2.46
N PHE A 23 -3.10 3.67 2.48
CA PHE A 23 -3.13 2.89 3.72
C PHE A 23 -1.79 2.90 4.46
N TYR A 24 -0.68 2.87 3.75
CA TYR A 24 0.65 2.98 4.35
C TYR A 24 0.84 4.31 5.09
N PHE A 25 0.43 5.44 4.49
CA PHE A 25 0.52 6.75 5.17
C PHE A 25 -0.46 6.88 6.33
N LEU A 26 -1.64 6.25 6.27
CA LEU A 26 -2.55 6.19 7.43
C LEU A 26 -1.91 5.45 8.62
N LEU A 27 -1.12 4.41 8.36
CA LEU A 27 -0.35 3.72 9.41
C LEU A 27 0.80 4.57 9.93
N ILE A 28 1.46 5.37 9.08
CA ILE A 28 2.46 6.35 9.54
C ILE A 28 1.81 7.34 10.51
N LEU A 29 0.65 7.90 10.17
CA LEU A 29 -0.05 8.85 11.05
C LEU A 29 -0.45 8.26 12.41
N ASN A 30 -0.60 6.93 12.49
CA ASN A 30 -0.95 6.22 13.73
C ASN A 30 0.25 5.57 14.42
N GLU A 31 1.48 5.80 13.97
CA GLU A 31 2.68 5.18 14.54
C GLU A 31 2.99 5.66 15.97
N ASP A 32 2.49 6.84 16.35
CA ASP A 32 2.54 7.36 17.71
C ASP A 32 1.63 6.59 18.68
N SER A 33 0.49 6.11 18.19
CA SER A 33 -0.47 5.32 18.98
C SER A 33 -0.03 3.87 19.12
N PHE A 34 0.67 3.33 18.13
CA PHE A 34 1.06 1.92 18.07
C PHE A 34 2.57 1.78 17.83
N SER A 35 3.32 1.53 18.91
CA SER A 35 4.78 1.39 18.88
C SER A 35 5.30 0.30 17.93
N PHE A 36 4.49 -0.72 17.63
CA PHE A 36 4.84 -1.78 16.68
C PHE A 36 4.80 -1.33 15.20
N LEU A 37 4.15 -0.20 14.88
CA LEU A 37 4.09 0.38 13.54
C LEU A 37 5.28 1.31 13.23
N ARG A 38 6.13 1.61 14.21
CA ARG A 38 7.33 2.45 14.00
C ARG A 38 8.29 1.93 12.93
N PRO A 39 8.65 0.63 12.89
CA PRO A 39 9.48 0.13 11.80
C PRO A 39 8.72 0.06 10.48
N TRP A 40 9.33 0.60 9.43
CA TRP A 40 8.78 0.67 8.08
C TRP A 40 8.38 -0.71 7.52
N HIS A 41 9.14 -1.77 7.87
CA HIS A 41 8.85 -3.12 7.44
C HIS A 41 7.52 -3.65 8.00
N ASN A 42 7.14 -3.26 9.23
CA ASN A 42 5.87 -3.70 9.84
C ASN A 42 4.70 -3.01 9.18
N LYS A 43 4.84 -1.72 8.84
CA LYS A 43 3.83 -0.98 8.07
C LYS A 43 3.64 -1.60 6.69
N ALA A 44 4.74 -1.86 5.98
CA ALA A 44 4.71 -2.47 4.65
C ALA A 44 4.04 -3.85 4.68
N LEU A 45 4.42 -4.68 5.66
CA LEU A 45 3.85 -6.02 5.83
C LEU A 45 2.38 -5.96 6.23
N ALA A 46 1.98 -5.03 7.11
CA ALA A 46 0.59 -4.85 7.50
C ALA A 46 -0.28 -4.44 6.32
N VAL A 47 0.15 -3.47 5.51
CA VAL A 47 -0.58 -3.08 4.29
C VAL A 47 -0.64 -4.25 3.32
N PHE A 48 0.49 -4.89 3.01
CA PHE A 48 0.53 -6.01 2.07
C PHE A 48 -0.39 -7.16 2.49
N LEU A 49 -0.39 -7.54 3.77
CA LEU A 49 -1.32 -8.53 4.31
C LEU A 49 -2.76 -8.08 4.21
N LEU A 50 -3.06 -6.80 4.47
CA LEU A 50 -4.43 -6.29 4.39
C LEU A 50 -4.97 -6.38 2.97
N VAL A 51 -4.21 -5.93 1.97
CA VAL A 51 -4.66 -6.02 0.56
C VAL A 51 -4.70 -7.46 0.07
N SER A 52 -3.71 -8.29 0.43
CA SER A 52 -3.71 -9.73 0.11
C SER A 52 -4.90 -10.46 0.74
N THR A 53 -5.24 -10.12 1.98
CA THR A 53 -6.41 -10.69 2.67
C THR A 53 -7.68 -10.25 1.96
N SER A 54 -7.77 -8.99 1.52
CA SER A 54 -8.91 -8.54 0.74
C SER A 54 -9.07 -9.29 -0.59
N GLU A 55 -7.99 -9.66 -1.27
CA GLU A 55 -8.05 -10.49 -2.48
C GLU A 55 -8.53 -11.92 -2.17
N ILE A 56 -8.06 -12.50 -1.07
CA ILE A 56 -8.55 -13.81 -0.61
C ILE A 56 -10.04 -13.74 -0.27
N LEU A 57 -10.51 -12.67 0.37
CA LEU A 57 -11.94 -12.49 0.64
C LEU A 57 -12.76 -12.38 -0.64
N GLN A 58 -12.24 -11.69 -1.66
CA GLN A 58 -12.88 -11.63 -2.98
C GLN A 58 -12.94 -13.02 -3.63
N TYR A 59 -11.90 -13.85 -3.48
CA TYR A 59 -11.93 -15.25 -3.94
C TYR A 59 -13.06 -16.07 -3.29
N PHE A 60 -13.39 -15.81 -2.02
CA PHE A 60 -14.53 -16.43 -1.33
C PHE A 60 -15.90 -15.80 -1.68
N GLY A 61 -15.94 -14.83 -2.61
CA GLY A 61 -17.17 -14.18 -3.07
C GLY A 61 -17.62 -12.98 -2.21
N ILE A 62 -16.77 -12.49 -1.30
CA ILE A 62 -17.03 -11.28 -0.51
C ILE A 62 -16.36 -10.09 -1.20
N TYR A 63 -17.17 -9.25 -1.86
CA TYR A 63 -16.73 -8.02 -2.52
C TYR A 63 -16.38 -6.95 -1.49
N ALA A 64 -15.16 -6.99 -0.96
CA ALA A 64 -14.69 -6.03 0.02
C ALA A 64 -14.03 -4.78 -0.61
N LEU A 65 -13.25 -4.93 -1.69
CA LEU A 65 -12.45 -3.83 -2.28
C LEU A 65 -12.37 -3.79 -3.82
N ALA A 66 -12.35 -4.91 -4.56
CA ALA A 66 -12.35 -4.95 -6.03
C ALA A 66 -13.36 -5.96 -6.62
N SER A 67 -13.63 -5.86 -7.93
CA SER A 67 -14.74 -6.55 -8.63
C SER A 67 -14.34 -7.85 -9.33
N VAL A 68 -13.06 -8.12 -9.54
CA VAL A 68 -12.58 -9.30 -10.29
C VAL A 68 -11.24 -9.71 -9.71
N PHE A 69 -11.09 -10.97 -9.35
CA PHE A 69 -9.82 -11.54 -8.92
C PHE A 69 -8.83 -11.54 -10.11
N ASP A 70 -7.86 -10.64 -10.10
CA ASP A 70 -6.73 -10.63 -11.03
C ASP A 70 -5.43 -10.83 -10.25
N SER A 71 -4.65 -11.86 -10.60
CA SER A 71 -3.34 -12.11 -9.98
C SER A 71 -2.35 -10.98 -10.24
N THR A 72 -2.63 -10.13 -11.23
CA THR A 72 -1.88 -8.91 -11.53
C THR A 72 -2.05 -7.84 -10.44
N ASP A 73 -3.14 -7.87 -9.67
CA ASP A 73 -3.41 -6.90 -8.61
C ASP A 73 -2.40 -7.02 -7.46
N PHE A 74 -1.88 -8.23 -7.20
CA PHE A 74 -0.78 -8.42 -6.26
C PHE A 74 0.49 -7.65 -6.65
N LEU A 75 0.80 -7.58 -7.96
CA LEU A 75 1.94 -6.81 -8.45
C LEU A 75 1.69 -5.31 -8.29
N MET A 76 0.46 -4.86 -8.53
CA MET A 76 0.08 -3.47 -8.35
C MET A 76 0.12 -3.08 -6.87
N TYR A 77 -0.39 -3.92 -5.98
CA TYR A 77 -0.30 -3.71 -4.55
C TYR A 77 1.14 -3.70 -4.05
N ALA A 78 1.96 -4.65 -4.50
CA ALA A 78 3.38 -4.67 -4.19
C ALA A 78 4.09 -3.39 -4.67
N SER A 79 3.75 -2.90 -5.87
CA SER A 79 4.31 -1.66 -6.41
C SER A 79 3.89 -0.43 -5.60
N GLY A 80 2.63 -0.34 -5.17
CA GLY A 80 2.13 0.75 -4.33
C GLY A 80 2.75 0.76 -2.94
N VAL A 81 2.90 -0.41 -2.31
CA VAL A 81 3.62 -0.55 -1.03
C VAL A 81 5.09 -0.16 -1.19
N LEU A 82 5.77 -0.62 -2.25
CA LEU A 82 7.16 -0.27 -2.52
C LEU A 82 7.34 1.23 -2.75
N LEU A 83 6.43 1.86 -3.50
CA LEU A 83 6.44 3.32 -3.69
C LEU A 83 6.26 4.06 -2.37
N ALA A 84 5.32 3.62 -1.52
CA ALA A 84 5.10 4.22 -0.22
C ALA A 84 6.32 4.09 0.70
N VAL A 85 6.92 2.90 0.74
CA VAL A 85 8.17 2.63 1.49
C VAL A 85 9.33 3.48 0.95
N LEU A 86 9.45 3.63 -0.37
CA LEU A 86 10.48 4.49 -0.96
C LEU A 86 10.29 5.95 -0.55
N VAL A 87 9.05 6.47 -0.58
CA VAL A 87 8.76 7.83 -0.12
C VAL A 87 9.06 7.98 1.38
N ASP A 88 8.65 7.02 2.21
CA ASP A 88 8.92 7.04 3.65
C ASP A 88 10.43 7.02 3.96
N THR A 89 11.13 6.02 3.43
CA THR A 89 12.56 5.82 3.69
C THR A 89 13.48 6.85 3.03
N ARG A 90 13.11 7.41 1.86
CA ARG A 90 13.97 8.39 1.15
C ARG A 90 13.57 9.84 1.35
N LEU A 91 12.27 10.16 1.41
CA LEU A 91 11.80 11.52 1.65
C LEU A 91 11.60 11.76 3.14
N ILE A 92 10.77 10.98 3.84
CA ILE A 92 10.42 11.28 5.23
C ILE A 92 11.63 11.14 6.14
N SER A 93 12.41 10.06 6.03
CA SER A 93 13.66 9.91 6.80
C SER A 93 14.67 11.04 6.54
N LYS A 94 14.68 11.61 5.33
CA LYS A 94 15.61 12.69 4.95
C LYS A 94 15.16 14.06 5.47
N TYR A 95 13.86 14.36 5.41
CA TYR A 95 13.33 15.67 5.80
C TYR A 95 12.88 15.73 7.27
N TYR A 96 12.51 14.60 7.85
CA TYR A 96 12.03 14.47 9.23
C TYR A 96 12.76 13.36 9.98
N PRO A 97 14.06 13.51 10.25
CA PRO A 97 14.84 12.50 10.98
C PRO A 97 14.34 12.24 12.40
N SER A 98 13.58 13.18 13.00
CA SER A 98 13.03 13.06 14.36
C SER A 98 11.95 11.98 14.51
N LEU A 99 11.23 11.62 13.44
CA LEU A 99 10.22 10.55 13.43
C LEU A 99 10.85 9.15 13.41
N HIS A 100 12.08 9.03 12.89
CA HIS A 100 12.79 7.74 12.72
C HIS A 100 13.93 7.49 13.71
N THR A 101 14.14 8.37 14.71
CA THR A 101 15.27 8.31 15.66
C THR A 101 15.34 7.05 16.54
N THR A 102 14.45 6.07 16.38
CA THR A 102 14.44 4.81 17.15
C THR A 102 14.64 3.53 16.33
N ASN A 103 15.11 3.61 15.08
CA ASN A 103 15.52 2.42 14.31
C ASN A 103 16.97 2.55 13.82
N LYS A 104 17.91 2.42 14.76
CA LYS A 104 19.28 1.99 14.49
C LYS A 104 19.41 0.54 14.97
N PHE A 105 18.85 -0.46 14.28
CA PHE A 105 19.31 -1.85 14.33
C PHE A 105 18.87 -2.57 13.05
#